data_AF-A0A1Y1Q8D0-F1
#
_entry.id   AF-A0A1Y1Q8D0-F1
#
_cell.length_a   1.000
_cell.length_b   1.000
_cell.length_c   1.000
_cell.angle_alpha   90.00
_cell.angle_beta   90.00
_cell.angle_gamma   90.00
#
_symmetry.space_group_name_H-M   'P 1'
#
loop_
_entity.id
_entity.type
_entity.pdbx_description
1 polymer ?
#
loop_
_entity_poly.entity_id
_entity_poly.type
_entity_poly.pdbx_seq_one_letter_code
_entity_poly.pdbx_strand_id
1 'polypeptide(L)'
;MPTTEKLLLSVVERGGYPDFTPLYQRLGYRVASETSMRKVLQFLKKNTPAVIVAEFNFQSDFRDRTSSLESMMAVVQRTPDTRVVVFYDREYAHQLAKLTERFPLLLTLSFPIAEADVERALANQSA
;
A
#
# COMPACT_ATOMS: atom_id res chain seq x y z
N MET A 1 12.44 -15.76 22.02
CA MET A 1 12.92 -15.43 20.66
C MET A 1 12.39 -14.05 20.35
N PRO A 2 13.20 -13.04 20.00
CA PRO A 2 12.62 -11.80 19.49
C PRO A 2 11.95 -12.15 18.17
N THR A 3 10.62 -12.10 18.15
CA THR A 3 9.86 -12.18 16.91
C THR A 3 10.30 -10.98 16.08
N THR A 4 11.09 -11.18 15.03
CA THR A 4 11.53 -10.08 14.16
C THR A 4 10.27 -9.46 13.57
N GLU A 5 9.86 -8.30 14.09
CA GLU A 5 8.67 -7.59 13.63
C GLU A 5 8.80 -7.31 12.14
N LYS A 6 7.80 -7.76 11.38
CA LYS A 6 7.75 -7.49 9.94
C LYS A 6 7.55 -6.00 9.72
N LEU A 7 8.29 -5.43 8.78
CA LEU A 7 8.16 -4.02 8.42
C LEU A 7 6.94 -3.81 7.53
N LEU A 8 6.06 -2.88 7.93
CA LEU A 8 4.95 -2.38 7.13
C LEU A 8 5.21 -0.92 6.76
N LEU A 9 5.10 -0.59 5.47
CA LEU A 9 5.17 0.78 4.98
C LEU A 9 3.75 1.30 4.69
N SER A 10 3.33 2.36 5.40
CA SER A 10 2.11 3.10 5.14
C SER A 10 2.41 4.31 4.25
N VAL A 11 1.73 4.42 3.12
CA VAL A 11 1.90 5.49 2.13
C VAL A 11 0.63 6.34 2.09
N VAL A 12 0.73 7.55 2.64
CA VAL A 12 -0.41 8.48 2.83
C VAL A 12 -0.08 9.80 2.14
N GLU A 13 -0.49 9.97 0.88
CA GLU A 13 -0.10 11.15 0.09
C GLU A 13 -1.06 12.33 0.29
N ARG A 14 -2.37 12.06 0.36
CA ARG A 14 -3.39 13.11 0.59
C ARG A 14 -4.08 12.93 1.94
N GLY A 15 -4.14 11.70 2.44
CA GLY A 15 -5.02 11.37 3.55
C GLY A 15 -6.48 11.29 3.12
N GLY A 16 -7.36 11.05 4.08
CA GLY A 16 -8.80 10.82 3.83
C GLY A 16 -9.26 9.42 4.20
N TYR A 17 -8.31 8.50 4.43
CA TYR A 17 -8.58 7.20 5.04
C TYR A 17 -8.31 7.23 6.55
N PRO A 18 -8.97 6.37 7.35
CA PRO A 18 -8.67 6.22 8.77
C PRO A 18 -7.20 5.87 9.01
N ASP A 19 -6.63 6.36 10.11
CA ASP A 19 -5.31 5.93 10.55
C ASP A 19 -5.38 4.52 11.13
N PHE A 20 -4.92 3.54 10.34
CA PHE A 20 -4.84 2.14 10.74
C PHE A 20 -3.51 1.77 11.41
N THR A 21 -2.63 2.74 11.71
CA THR A 21 -1.37 2.49 12.43
C THR A 21 -1.56 1.70 13.73
N PRO A 22 -2.57 2.00 14.59
CA PRO A 22 -2.83 1.19 15.78
C PRO A 22 -3.17 -0.27 15.46
N LEU A 23 -3.92 -0.52 14.39
CA LEU A 23 -4.24 -1.88 13.94
C LEU A 23 -2.97 -2.61 13.48
N TYR A 24 -2.13 -1.98 12.67
CA TYR A 24 -0.88 -2.59 12.21
C TYR A 24 0.05 -2.97 13.35
N GLN A 25 0.18 -2.11 14.35
CA GLN A 25 0.99 -2.38 15.55
C GLN A 25 0.42 -3.54 16.37
N ARG A 26 -0.91 -3.61 16.55
CA ARG A 26 -1.57 -4.77 17.20
C ARG A 26 -1.33 -6.08 16.47
N LEU A 27 -1.19 -6.04 15.15
CA LEU A 27 -0.84 -7.20 14.31
C LEU A 27 0.66 -7.54 14.33
N GLY A 28 1.48 -6.82 15.09
CA GLY A 28 2.91 -7.10 15.27
C GLY A 28 3.82 -6.54 14.16
N TYR A 29 3.35 -5.55 13.39
CA TYR A 29 4.19 -4.87 12.42
C TYR A 29 4.96 -3.71 13.05
N ARG A 30 6.22 -3.56 12.62
CA ARG A 30 6.94 -2.30 12.75
C ARG A 30 6.48 -1.37 11.62
N VAL A 31 5.78 -0.29 11.96
CA VAL A 31 5.21 0.63 10.97
C VAL A 31 6.20 1.74 10.63
N ALA A 32 6.42 1.96 9.34
CA ALA A 32 7.02 3.18 8.80
C ALA A 32 5.97 3.91 7.95
N SER A 33 5.96 5.23 7.99
CA SER A 33 4.98 6.03 7.24
C SER A 33 5.68 7.04 6.36
N GLU A 34 5.26 7.13 5.10
CA GLU A 34 5.79 8.07 4.12
C GLU A 34 4.67 8.81 3.40
N THR A 35 4.84 10.12 3.25
CA THR A 35 3.77 11.01 2.75
C THR A 35 3.96 11.51 1.32
N SER A 36 4.97 10.99 0.63
CA SER A 36 5.20 11.35 -0.78
C SER A 36 5.88 10.21 -1.50
N MET A 37 5.53 10.01 -2.77
CA MET A 37 6.14 8.96 -3.58
C MET A 37 7.68 9.06 -3.67
N ARG A 38 8.24 10.27 -3.65
CA ARG A 38 9.70 10.47 -3.62
C ARG A 38 10.34 9.81 -2.39
N LYS A 39 9.75 9.98 -1.20
CA LYS A 39 10.27 9.37 0.03
C LYS A 39 10.04 7.87 0.05
N VAL A 40 8.88 7.40 -0.42
CA VAL A 40 8.59 5.97 -0.61
C VAL A 40 9.67 5.30 -1.45
N LEU A 41 10.01 5.84 -2.61
CA LEU A 41 11.06 5.28 -3.47
C LEU A 41 12.45 5.31 -2.80
N GLN A 42 12.76 6.34 -2.00
CA GLN A 42 14.01 6.37 -1.22
C GLN A 42 14.02 5.33 -0.10
N PHE A 43 12.87 5.10 0.54
CA PHE A 43 12.70 4.12 1.59
C PHE A 43 12.86 2.69 1.06
N LEU A 44 12.21 2.37 -0.07
CA LEU A 44 12.27 1.06 -0.72
C LEU A 44 13.65 0.69 -1.27
N LYS A 45 14.53 1.68 -1.47
CA LYS A 45 15.95 1.41 -1.80
C LYS A 45 16.76 0.84 -0.64
N LYS A 46 16.33 1.10 0.59
CA LYS A 46 17.06 0.75 1.83
C LYS A 46 16.37 -0.32 2.65
N ASN A 47 15.08 -0.55 2.40
CA ASN A 47 14.25 -1.43 3.19
C ASN A 47 13.38 -2.27 2.25
N THR A 48 13.18 -3.54 2.63
CA THR A 48 12.24 -4.44 1.97
C THR A 48 11.08 -4.69 2.93
N PRO A 49 10.01 -3.87 2.88
CA PRO A 49 8.85 -4.09 3.73
C PRO A 49 8.15 -5.40 3.34
N ALA A 50 7.63 -6.12 4.32
CA ALA A 50 6.79 -7.29 4.08
C ALA A 50 5.41 -6.87 3.53
N VAL A 51 4.96 -5.68 3.92
CA VAL A 51 3.67 -5.11 3.50
C VAL A 51 3.83 -3.63 3.16
N ILE A 52 3.20 -3.21 2.08
CA ILE A 52 2.97 -1.81 1.76
C ILE A 52 1.46 -1.58 1.74
N VAL A 53 0.99 -0.57 2.47
CA VAL A 53 -0.38 -0.08 2.36
C VAL A 53 -0.33 1.31 1.74
N ALA A 54 -1.04 1.55 0.65
CA ALA A 54 -0.97 2.80 -0.09
C ALA A 54 -2.35 3.31 -0.50
N GLU A 55 -2.48 4.63 -0.62
CA GLU A 55 -3.67 5.28 -1.16
C GLU A 55 -3.59 5.41 -2.69
N PHE A 56 -4.66 5.06 -3.39
CA PHE A 56 -4.86 5.39 -4.79
C PHE A 56 -5.59 6.73 -4.90
N ASN A 57 -4.79 7.78 -5.07
CA ASN A 57 -5.27 9.14 -5.28
C ASN A 57 -5.19 9.49 -6.77
N PHE A 58 -6.27 9.28 -7.52
CA PHE A 58 -6.29 9.63 -8.94
C PHE A 58 -6.49 11.15 -9.11
N GLN A 59 -5.55 11.82 -9.78
CA GLN A 59 -5.68 13.22 -10.17
C GLN A 59 -5.76 13.32 -11.69
N SER A 60 -6.92 13.72 -12.21
CA SER A 60 -7.18 13.86 -13.65
C SER A 60 -6.26 14.89 -14.35
N ASP A 61 -5.66 15.81 -13.59
CA ASP A 61 -4.83 16.88 -14.15
C ASP A 61 -3.37 16.47 -14.45
N PHE A 62 -2.93 15.31 -13.96
CA PHE A 62 -1.63 14.75 -14.32
C PHE A 62 -1.69 13.99 -15.64
N ARG A 63 -1.91 14.72 -16.74
CA ARG A 63 -2.04 14.18 -18.10
C ARG A 63 -0.80 13.41 -18.61
N ASP A 64 0.39 13.65 -18.04
CA ASP A 64 1.66 13.13 -18.57
C ASP A 64 2.50 12.30 -17.58
N ARG A 65 1.99 11.97 -16.39
CA ARG A 65 2.77 11.17 -15.42
C ARG A 65 2.07 9.85 -15.13
N THR A 66 2.70 8.77 -15.60
CA THR A 66 2.62 7.43 -15.02
C THR A 66 2.31 7.55 -13.53
N SER A 67 1.18 7.02 -13.07
CA SER A 67 0.66 7.30 -11.73
C SER A 67 1.76 7.06 -10.68
N SER A 68 1.83 7.89 -9.63
CA SER A 68 2.85 7.74 -8.58
C SER A 68 2.91 6.29 -8.06
N LEU A 69 1.76 5.61 -8.02
CA LEU A 69 1.64 4.21 -7.63
C LEU A 69 2.30 3.25 -8.63
N GLU A 70 2.20 3.45 -9.94
CA GLU A 70 2.93 2.64 -10.94
C GLU A 70 4.45 2.70 -10.74
N SER A 71 4.98 3.87 -10.37
CA SER A 71 6.41 4.00 -10.06
C SER A 71 6.81 3.17 -8.84
N MET A 72 5.98 3.15 -7.80
CA MET A 72 6.18 2.27 -6.64
C MET A 72 6.11 0.79 -7.05
N MET A 73 5.09 0.43 -7.84
CA MET A 73 4.86 -0.94 -8.25
C MET A 73 6.00 -1.50 -9.12
N ALA A 74 6.64 -0.68 -9.95
CA ALA A 74 7.83 -1.07 -10.70
C ALA A 74 9.03 -1.45 -9.79
N VAL A 75 9.14 -0.84 -8.60
CA VAL A 75 10.15 -1.23 -7.60
C VAL A 75 9.71 -2.53 -6.90
N VAL A 76 8.45 -2.61 -6.48
CA VAL A 76 7.91 -3.74 -5.72
C VAL A 76 7.88 -5.04 -6.55
N GLN A 77 7.79 -4.97 -7.87
CA GLN A 77 7.92 -6.15 -8.74
C GLN A 77 9.23 -6.92 -8.53
N ARG A 78 10.29 -6.28 -7.99
CA ARG A 78 11.57 -6.91 -7.68
C ARG A 78 11.62 -7.55 -6.30
N THR A 79 10.57 -7.38 -5.50
CA THR A 79 10.42 -7.89 -4.13
C THR A 79 9.14 -8.73 -4.07
N PRO A 80 9.16 -9.98 -4.58
CA PRO A 80 7.95 -10.79 -4.73
C PRO A 80 7.27 -11.13 -3.39
N ASP A 81 8.02 -11.09 -2.29
CA ASP A 81 7.51 -11.33 -0.94
C ASP A 81 6.80 -10.11 -0.33
N THR A 82 6.95 -8.93 -0.96
CA THR A 82 6.28 -7.70 -0.51
C THR A 82 4.84 -7.69 -0.99
N ARG A 83 3.91 -7.74 -0.05
CA ARG A 83 2.48 -7.58 -0.32
C ARG A 83 2.12 -6.11 -0.43
N VAL A 84 1.21 -5.78 -1.37
CA VAL A 84 0.71 -4.42 -1.52
C VAL A 84 -0.80 -4.40 -1.37
N VAL A 85 -1.29 -3.55 -0.47
CA VAL A 85 -2.71 -3.25 -0.26
C VAL A 85 -2.95 -1.81 -0.70
N VAL A 86 -3.94 -1.60 -1.57
CA VAL A 86 -4.26 -0.29 -2.12
C VAL A 86 -5.66 0.12 -1.68
N PHE A 87 -5.74 1.25 -0.98
CA PHE A 87 -6.99 1.88 -0.60
C PHE A 87 -7.45 2.82 -1.71
N TYR A 88 -8.71 2.77 -2.10
CA TYR A 88 -9.22 3.59 -3.19
C TYR A 88 -10.66 4.03 -2.96
N ASP A 89 -11.05 5.15 -3.57
CA ASP A 89 -12.45 5.53 -3.66
C ASP A 89 -13.13 4.80 -4.83
N ARG A 90 -14.37 4.37 -4.66
CA ARG A 90 -15.13 3.63 -5.67
C ARG A 90 -15.27 4.42 -6.97
N GLU A 91 -15.27 5.76 -6.91
CA GLU A 91 -15.27 6.61 -8.11
C GLU A 91 -14.05 6.40 -9.00
N TYR A 92 -12.92 5.93 -8.44
CA TYR A 92 -11.67 5.67 -9.17
C TYR A 92 -11.48 4.19 -9.55
N ALA A 93 -12.49 3.34 -9.37
CA ALA A 93 -12.40 1.91 -9.65
C ALA A 93 -11.95 1.60 -11.08
N HIS A 94 -12.44 2.37 -12.07
CA HIS A 94 -12.11 2.16 -13.48
C HIS A 94 -10.63 2.46 -13.78
N GLN A 95 -10.07 3.48 -13.14
CA GLN A 95 -8.67 3.86 -13.28
C GLN A 95 -7.76 2.86 -12.56
N LEU A 96 -8.19 2.38 -11.38
CA LEU A 96 -7.47 1.35 -10.65
C LEU A 96 -7.46 0.01 -11.40
N ALA A 97 -8.52 -0.33 -12.14
CA ALA A 97 -8.61 -1.56 -12.92
C ALA A 97 -7.40 -1.74 -13.87
N LYS A 98 -6.98 -0.65 -14.53
CA LYS A 98 -5.81 -0.63 -15.42
C LYS A 98 -4.51 -0.97 -14.69
N LEU A 99 -4.40 -0.57 -13.42
CA LEU A 99 -3.27 -0.93 -12.58
C LEU A 99 -3.33 -2.40 -12.17
N THR A 100 -4.48 -2.88 -11.72
CA THR A 100 -4.63 -4.28 -11.29
C THR A 100 -4.45 -5.28 -12.43
N GLU A 101 -4.77 -4.90 -13.68
CA GLU A 101 -4.46 -5.71 -14.88
C GLU A 101 -2.95 -5.92 -15.05
N ARG A 102 -2.14 -4.90 -14.74
CA ARG A 102 -0.67 -4.94 -14.83
C ARG A 102 -0.03 -5.59 -13.61
N PHE A 103 -0.69 -5.54 -12.46
CA PHE A 103 -0.20 -6.01 -11.18
C PHE A 103 -1.29 -6.83 -10.46
N PRO A 104 -1.57 -8.06 -10.90
CA PRO A 104 -2.71 -8.85 -10.42
C PRO A 104 -2.61 -9.31 -8.95
N LEU A 105 -1.43 -9.18 -8.33
CA LEU A 105 -1.20 -9.50 -6.92
C LEU A 105 -1.57 -8.34 -5.97
N LEU A 106 -2.03 -7.21 -6.51
CA LEU A 106 -2.51 -6.09 -5.72
C LEU A 106 -3.80 -6.48 -4.99
N LEU A 107 -3.79 -6.34 -3.68
CA LEU A 107 -5.02 -6.34 -2.88
C LEU A 107 -5.59 -4.93 -2.89
N THR A 108 -6.89 -4.79 -3.08
CA THR A 108 -7.55 -3.48 -3.12
C THR A 108 -8.70 -3.44 -2.13
N LEU A 109 -8.87 -2.32 -1.42
CA LEU A 109 -9.98 -2.06 -0.51
C LEU A 109 -10.62 -0.73 -0.84
N SER A 110 -11.93 -0.74 -1.11
CA SER A 110 -12.69 0.46 -1.48
C SER A 110 -13.24 1.19 -0.26
N PHE A 111 -13.27 2.51 -0.26
CA PHE A 111 -13.95 3.30 0.77
C PHE A 111 -15.49 3.05 0.78
N PRO A 112 -16.16 3.05 1.97
CA PRO A 112 -15.60 3.11 3.32
C PRO A 112 -14.86 1.81 3.71
N ILE A 113 -13.72 1.93 4.40
CA ILE A 113 -12.86 0.81 4.80
C ILE A 113 -13.03 0.53 6.31
N ALA A 114 -13.40 -0.70 6.67
CA ALA A 114 -13.45 -1.14 8.06
C ALA A 114 -12.12 -1.78 8.50
N GLU A 115 -11.78 -1.67 9.79
CA GLU A 115 -10.58 -2.32 10.37
C GLU A 115 -10.55 -3.83 10.08
N ALA A 116 -11.70 -4.51 10.14
CA ALA A 116 -11.80 -5.94 9.88
C ALA A 116 -11.40 -6.33 8.45
N ASP A 117 -11.63 -5.47 7.46
CA ASP A 117 -11.26 -5.74 6.06
C ASP A 117 -9.75 -5.57 5.86
N VAL A 118 -9.16 -4.58 6.52
CA VAL A 118 -7.71 -4.38 6.57
C VAL A 118 -7.05 -5.57 7.26
N GLU A 119 -7.58 -5.98 8.42
CA GLU A 119 -7.07 -7.14 9.15
C GLU A 119 -7.09 -8.40 8.29
N ARG A 120 -8.20 -8.70 7.60
CA ARG A 120 -8.28 -9.85 6.67
C ARG A 120 -7.26 -9.77 5.53
N ALA A 121 -7.07 -8.59 4.94
CA ALA A 121 -6.08 -8.39 3.87
C ALA A 121 -4.64 -8.67 4.37
N LEU A 122 -4.37 -8.38 5.64
CA LEU A 122 -3.07 -8.58 6.27
C LEU A 122 -2.89 -9.99 6.87
N ALA A 123 -3.98 -10.62 7.34
CA ALA A 123 -3.97 -11.92 8.02
C ALA A 123 -3.64 -13.10 7.11
N ASN A 124 -3.86 -12.99 5.79
CA ASN A 124 -3.50 -14.03 4.81
C ASN A 124 -1.97 -14.18 4.62
N GLN A 125 -1.15 -13.77 5.58
CA GLN A 125 0.29 -14.05 5.64
C GLN A 125 0.52 -15.41 6.29
N SER A 126 -0.08 -16.46 5.72
CA SER A 126 0.17 -17.82 6.20
C SER A 126 1.59 -18.23 5.79
N ALA A 127 2.44 -18.29 6.82
CA ALA A 127 3.63 -19.11 7.03
C ALA A 127 4.67 -19.19 5.90
#